data_AF-A0A1Y5DKZ7-F1
#
_entry.id   AF-A0A1Y5DKZ7-F1
#
_cell.length_a   1.000
_cell.length_b   1.000
_cell.length_c   1.000
_cell.angle_alpha   90.00
_cell.angle_beta   90.00
_cell.angle_gamma   90.00
#
_symmetry.space_group_name_H-M   'P 1'
#
loop_
_entity.id
_entity.type
_entity.pdbx_description
1 polymer ?
#
loop_
_entity_poly.entity_id
_entity_poly.type
_entity_poly.pdbx_seq_one_letter_code
_entity_poly.pdbx_strand_id
1 'polypeptide(L)'
;MDEMFDPIGQQILPESIQQRLELYKQRNDFEHEEVEYKIIKQRILNYRLLSGTVKVKKVVQASYILCYSTLQNGKMNGRIEYSQNGINYLNRNEVKVLDLKTFNTLANTTYESVHELIYSPLAFSDELIIRNKITNNPFDLSTIVVLDEIQDEKYEIVLNAKIYEDVEEKLLTKVAS
;
A
#
# COMPACT_ATOMS: atom_id res chain seq x y z
N MET A 1 -17.72 -6.92 7.37
CA MET A 1 -18.15 -5.79 6.50
C MET A 1 -16.95 -5.20 5.77
N ASP A 2 -15.79 -5.06 6.45
CA ASP A 2 -14.60 -4.45 5.83
C ASP A 2 -13.96 -5.26 4.67
N GLU A 3 -14.27 -6.56 4.57
CA GLU A 3 -13.90 -7.47 3.46
C GLU A 3 -14.58 -7.12 2.12
N MET A 4 -15.67 -6.32 2.15
CA MET A 4 -16.43 -5.91 0.96
C MET A 4 -15.98 -4.57 0.37
N PHE A 5 -14.99 -3.91 0.99
CA PHE A 5 -14.45 -2.66 0.47
C PHE A 5 -13.32 -2.95 -0.50
N ASP A 6 -13.54 -2.60 -1.76
CA ASP A 6 -12.54 -2.67 -2.80
C ASP A 6 -11.91 -1.30 -3.05
N PRO A 7 -10.57 -1.22 -3.20
CA PRO A 7 -9.92 0.00 -3.63
C PRO A 7 -10.32 0.34 -5.07
N ILE A 8 -10.26 1.63 -5.40
CA ILE A 8 -10.66 2.14 -6.73
C ILE A 8 -9.85 1.45 -7.86
N GLY A 9 -8.56 1.20 -7.62
CA GLY A 9 -7.68 0.50 -8.55
C GLY A 9 -7.82 -1.03 -8.54
N GLN A 10 -8.80 -1.60 -7.84
CA GLN A 10 -9.07 -3.03 -7.77
C GLN A 10 -7.89 -3.90 -7.29
N GLN A 11 -6.91 -3.29 -6.61
CA GLN A 11 -5.85 -4.01 -5.93
C GLN A 11 -6.46 -5.04 -4.96
N ILE A 12 -6.08 -6.31 -5.10
CA ILE A 12 -6.52 -7.38 -4.20
C ILE A 12 -5.83 -7.16 -2.85
N LEU A 13 -6.63 -6.88 -1.82
CA LEU A 13 -6.14 -6.64 -0.46
C LEU A 13 -6.17 -7.92 0.38
N PRO A 14 -5.35 -8.00 1.45
CA PRO A 14 -5.43 -9.09 2.42
C PRO A 14 -6.84 -9.24 3.02
N GLU A 15 -7.30 -10.48 3.14
CA GLU A 15 -8.65 -10.89 3.54
C GLU A 15 -9.77 -10.17 2.78
N SER A 16 -9.54 -9.82 1.52
CA SER A 16 -10.63 -9.41 0.61
C SER A 16 -11.36 -10.64 0.07
N ILE A 17 -12.60 -10.44 -0.38
CA ILE A 17 -13.38 -11.50 -1.04
C ILE A 17 -12.62 -12.04 -2.27
N GLN A 18 -11.94 -11.18 -3.01
CA GLN A 18 -11.14 -11.50 -4.18
C GLN A 18 -9.99 -12.43 -3.82
N GLN A 19 -9.23 -12.12 -2.75
CA GLN A 19 -8.13 -12.97 -2.29
C GLN A 19 -8.64 -14.35 -1.85
N ARG A 20 -9.78 -14.40 -1.14
CA ARG A 20 -10.40 -15.67 -0.71
C ARG A 20 -10.87 -16.50 -1.90
N LEU A 21 -11.42 -15.87 -2.94
CA LEU A 21 -11.79 -16.55 -4.18
C LEU A 21 -10.56 -17.11 -4.91
N GLU A 22 -9.45 -16.38 -4.95
CA GLU A 22 -8.19 -16.88 -5.51
C GLU A 22 -7.66 -18.08 -4.72
N LEU A 23 -7.69 -18.02 -3.39
CA LEU A 23 -7.31 -19.13 -2.52
C LEU A 23 -8.14 -20.39 -2.83
N TYR A 24 -9.47 -20.26 -2.97
CA TYR A 24 -10.34 -21.41 -3.26
C TYR A 24 -10.14 -21.96 -4.67
N LYS A 25 -9.84 -21.11 -5.66
CA LYS A 25 -9.46 -21.57 -7.00
C LYS A 25 -8.16 -22.38 -6.95
N GLN A 26 -7.13 -21.82 -6.33
CA GLN A 26 -5.84 -22.49 -6.17
C GLN A 26 -5.98 -23.82 -5.42
N ARG A 27 -6.83 -23.87 -4.39
CA ARG A 27 -7.16 -25.11 -3.68
C ARG A 27 -7.74 -26.16 -4.63
N ASN A 28 -8.71 -25.78 -5.46
CA ASN A 28 -9.34 -26.71 -6.40
C ASN A 28 -8.35 -27.20 -7.46
N ASP A 29 -7.41 -26.35 -7.89
CA ASP A 29 -6.34 -26.74 -8.81
C ASP A 29 -5.42 -27.80 -8.15
N PHE A 30 -5.04 -27.61 -6.88
CA PHE A 30 -4.27 -28.62 -6.14
C PHE A 30 -5.00 -29.95 -5.95
N GLU A 31 -6.33 -29.92 -5.72
CA GLU A 31 -7.14 -31.15 -5.66
C GLU A 31 -7.16 -31.87 -7.02
N HIS A 32 -7.23 -31.11 -8.12
CA HIS A 32 -7.22 -31.67 -9.48
C HIS A 32 -5.85 -32.27 -9.84
N GLU A 33 -4.77 -31.62 -9.41
CA GLU A 33 -3.39 -32.03 -9.67
C GLU A 33 -2.86 -33.04 -8.63
N GLU A 34 -3.69 -33.48 -7.68
CA GLU A 34 -3.32 -34.37 -6.56
C GLU A 34 -2.12 -33.86 -5.74
N VAL A 35 -1.96 -32.53 -5.64
CA VAL A 35 -0.89 -31.88 -4.87
C VAL A 35 -1.24 -31.89 -3.39
N GLU A 36 -0.38 -32.46 -2.55
CA GLU A 36 -0.60 -32.45 -1.10
C GLU A 36 -0.38 -31.04 -0.51
N TYR A 37 -1.43 -30.51 0.13
CA TYR A 37 -1.40 -29.19 0.76
C TYR A 37 -2.01 -29.20 2.17
N LYS A 38 -1.78 -28.11 2.91
CA LYS A 38 -2.43 -27.83 4.20
C LYS A 38 -2.91 -26.39 4.23
N ILE A 39 -4.16 -26.18 4.64
CA ILE A 39 -4.66 -24.85 4.98
C ILE A 39 -4.22 -24.51 6.40
N ILE A 40 -3.56 -23.37 6.57
CA ILE A 40 -3.19 -22.81 7.85
C ILE A 40 -3.87 -21.45 8.05
N LYS A 41 -3.97 -21.04 9.31
CA LYS A 41 -4.43 -19.71 9.70
C LYS A 41 -3.24 -18.87 10.14
N GLN A 42 -3.14 -17.64 9.64
CA GLN A 42 -2.06 -16.71 9.96
C GLN A 42 -2.64 -15.38 10.43
N ARG A 43 -2.18 -14.86 11.57
CA ARG A 43 -2.55 -13.51 12.03
C ARG A 43 -1.88 -12.48 11.13
N ILE A 44 -2.64 -11.47 10.72
CA ILE A 44 -2.18 -10.37 9.88
C ILE A 44 -2.63 -9.03 10.44
N LEU A 45 -1.93 -7.98 10.03
CA LEU A 45 -2.40 -6.61 10.18
C LEU A 45 -3.17 -6.23 8.92
N ASN A 46 -4.48 -6.11 9.03
CA ASN A 46 -5.32 -5.72 7.91
C ASN A 46 -5.33 -4.18 7.77
N TYR A 47 -5.45 -3.69 6.54
CA TYR A 47 -5.41 -2.27 6.20
C TYR A 47 -6.48 -1.91 5.17
N ARG A 48 -7.20 -0.82 5.41
CA ARG A 48 -8.14 -0.23 4.45
C ARG A 48 -7.94 1.28 4.40
N LEU A 49 -7.65 1.80 3.21
CA LEU A 49 -7.68 3.23 2.95
C LEU A 49 -9.09 3.63 2.51
N LEU A 50 -9.82 4.35 3.37
CA LEU A 50 -11.19 4.78 3.07
C LEU A 50 -11.23 6.10 2.30
N SER A 51 -10.30 7.01 2.61
CA SER A 51 -10.13 8.26 1.85
C SER A 51 -8.76 8.86 2.12
N GLY A 52 -8.20 9.54 1.13
CA GLY A 52 -6.98 10.32 1.24
C GLY A 52 -7.08 11.61 0.43
N THR A 53 -6.49 12.69 0.93
CA THR A 53 -6.40 13.95 0.19
C THR A 53 -5.09 14.62 0.51
N VAL A 54 -4.37 15.04 -0.52
CA VAL A 54 -3.11 15.77 -0.41
C VAL A 54 -3.27 17.12 -1.09
N LYS A 55 -2.96 18.18 -0.35
CA LYS A 55 -2.90 19.54 -0.87
C LYS A 55 -1.50 20.09 -0.71
N VAL A 56 -1.03 20.74 -1.75
CA VAL A 56 0.22 21.50 -1.74
C VAL A 56 -0.12 22.93 -2.06
N LYS A 57 0.30 23.87 -1.21
CA LYS A 57 -0.06 25.29 -1.37
C LYS A 57 -1.58 25.52 -1.49
N LYS A 58 -2.38 24.74 -0.75
CA LYS A 58 -3.85 24.73 -0.77
C LYS A 58 -4.50 24.22 -2.07
N VAL A 59 -3.71 23.74 -3.03
CA VAL A 59 -4.20 23.12 -4.28
C VAL A 59 -4.17 21.61 -4.13
N VAL A 60 -5.29 20.95 -4.41
CA VAL A 60 -5.39 19.48 -4.40
C VAL A 60 -4.47 18.91 -5.48
N GLN A 61 -3.65 17.93 -5.10
CA GLN A 61 -2.77 17.21 -6.03
C GLN A 61 -3.32 15.79 -6.25
N ALA A 62 -3.08 15.24 -7.44
CA ALA A 62 -3.20 13.80 -7.63
C ALA A 62 -2.16 13.11 -6.74
N SER A 63 -2.60 12.14 -5.94
CA SER A 63 -1.73 11.49 -4.96
C SER A 63 -2.05 10.02 -4.80
N TYR A 64 -1.03 9.18 -4.82
CA TYR A 64 -1.14 7.77 -4.46
C TYR A 64 -0.59 7.56 -3.05
N ILE A 65 -1.35 6.89 -2.19
CA ILE A 65 -0.97 6.66 -0.79
C ILE A 65 -0.71 5.17 -0.64
N LEU A 66 0.54 4.78 -0.36
CA LEU A 66 0.92 3.38 -0.26
C LEU A 66 0.18 2.68 0.88
N CYS A 67 0.00 1.37 0.75
CA CYS A 67 -0.51 0.50 1.82
C CYS A 67 0.19 0.74 3.16
N TYR A 68 -0.53 0.53 4.26
CA TYR A 68 -0.11 0.78 5.64
C TYR A 68 0.23 2.24 6.00
N SER A 69 -0.01 3.21 5.12
CA SER A 69 0.09 4.62 5.50
C SER A 69 -0.98 4.96 6.53
N THR A 70 -0.58 5.51 7.69
CA THR A 70 -1.53 5.97 8.72
C THR A 70 -1.13 7.35 9.26
N LEU A 71 -2.11 8.07 9.83
CA LEU A 71 -1.91 9.32 10.56
C LEU A 71 -2.71 9.27 11.86
N GLN A 72 -2.03 9.50 13.00
CA GLN A 72 -2.64 9.39 14.34
C GLN A 72 -3.92 10.22 14.51
N ASN A 73 -3.97 11.43 13.93
CA ASN A 73 -5.13 12.32 14.00
C ASN A 73 -5.91 12.41 12.67
N GLY A 74 -5.61 11.52 11.71
CA GLY A 74 -6.17 11.54 10.36
C GLY A 74 -5.83 12.76 9.52
N LYS A 75 -5.01 13.70 10.02
CA LYS A 75 -4.58 14.89 9.29
C LYS A 75 -3.23 15.39 9.80
N MET A 76 -2.47 16.01 8.92
CA MET A 76 -1.23 16.70 9.24
C MET A 76 -0.99 17.88 8.29
N ASN A 77 -0.18 18.83 8.75
CA ASN A 77 0.31 19.94 7.95
C ASN A 77 1.80 20.08 8.19
N GLY A 78 2.62 20.02 7.14
CA GLY A 78 4.09 20.03 7.26
C GLY A 78 4.79 20.62 6.04
N ARG A 79 6.10 20.68 6.12
CA ARG A 79 7.01 21.02 5.02
C ARG A 79 8.11 19.98 4.95
N ILE A 80 8.74 19.87 3.78
CA ILE A 80 9.93 19.03 3.62
C ILE A 80 11.01 19.57 4.55
N GLU A 81 11.56 18.70 5.39
CA GLU A 81 12.65 18.99 6.31
C GLU A 81 13.98 18.59 5.69
N TYR A 82 14.04 17.39 5.11
CA TYR A 82 15.21 16.89 4.42
C TYR A 82 14.83 15.88 3.33
N SER A 83 15.75 15.64 2.41
CA SER A 83 15.58 14.71 1.31
C SER A 83 16.77 13.76 1.22
N GLN A 84 16.51 12.49 0.96
CA GLN A 84 17.53 11.46 0.78
C GLN A 84 17.08 10.47 -0.27
N ASN A 85 17.92 10.24 -1.30
CA ASN A 85 17.66 9.26 -2.36
C ASN A 85 16.27 9.40 -3.04
N GLY A 86 15.81 10.64 -3.28
CA GLY A 86 14.49 10.92 -3.87
C GLY A 86 13.31 10.83 -2.89
N ILE A 87 13.55 10.42 -1.64
CA ILE A 87 12.54 10.39 -0.58
C ILE A 87 12.64 11.70 0.21
N ASN A 88 11.54 12.43 0.33
CA ASN A 88 11.48 13.69 1.07
C ASN A 88 10.72 13.48 2.38
N TYR A 89 11.34 13.84 3.48
CA TYR A 89 10.83 13.63 4.83
C TYR A 89 10.22 14.94 5.33
N LEU A 90 8.95 14.90 5.72
CA LEU A 90 8.29 16.06 6.28
C LEU A 90 8.65 16.21 7.76
N ASN A 91 8.70 17.47 8.22
CA ASN A 91 9.04 17.83 9.60
C ASN A 91 8.03 17.38 10.68
N ARG A 92 6.99 16.63 10.32
CA ARG A 92 5.90 16.21 11.20
C ARG A 92 5.35 14.84 10.79
N ASN A 93 4.95 14.04 11.78
CA ASN A 93 4.21 12.80 11.61
C ASN A 93 4.93 11.73 10.76
N GLU A 94 6.28 11.80 10.70
CA GLU A 94 7.13 10.81 10.04
C GLU A 94 6.77 10.57 8.55
N VAL A 95 6.04 11.52 7.94
CA VAL A 95 5.50 11.43 6.58
C VAL A 95 6.64 11.53 5.57
N LYS A 96 6.55 10.70 4.53
CA LYS A 96 7.45 10.67 3.39
C LYS A 96 6.67 11.00 2.12
N VAL A 97 7.21 11.88 1.30
CA VAL A 97 6.68 12.20 -0.03
C VAL A 97 7.76 11.93 -1.08
N LEU A 98 7.38 11.33 -2.20
CA LEU A 98 8.27 11.06 -3.33
C LEU A 98 7.56 11.37 -4.64
N ASP A 99 8.34 11.69 -5.68
CA ASP A 99 7.80 11.85 -7.02
C ASP A 99 7.55 10.50 -7.71
N LEU A 100 6.74 10.53 -8.76
CA LEU A 100 6.41 9.35 -9.55
C LEU A 100 7.66 8.72 -10.19
N LYS A 101 8.66 9.53 -10.54
CA LYS A 101 9.92 9.05 -11.13
C LYS A 101 10.71 8.19 -10.15
N THR A 102 10.82 8.63 -8.89
CA THR A 102 11.44 7.86 -7.82
C THR A 102 10.65 6.58 -7.56
N PHE A 103 9.32 6.66 -7.52
CA PHE A 103 8.46 5.49 -7.37
C PHE A 103 8.68 4.46 -8.49
N ASN A 104 8.63 4.89 -9.74
CA ASN A 104 8.89 4.06 -10.93
C ASN A 104 10.24 3.36 -10.86
N THR A 105 11.28 4.07 -10.42
CA THR A 105 12.63 3.52 -10.24
C THR A 105 12.66 2.45 -9.14
N LEU A 106 12.00 2.70 -8.01
CA LEU A 106 11.93 1.73 -6.91
C LEU A 106 11.15 0.47 -7.30
N ALA A 107 10.08 0.66 -8.07
CA ALA A 107 9.15 -0.38 -8.49
C ALA A 107 9.51 -1.07 -9.80
N ASN A 108 10.54 -0.60 -10.52
CA ASN A 108 10.85 -1.04 -11.88
C ASN A 108 9.61 -0.95 -12.81
N THR A 109 8.89 0.17 -12.74
CA THR A 109 7.71 0.46 -13.55
C THR A 109 7.88 1.74 -14.35
N THR A 110 6.90 2.05 -15.20
CA THR A 110 6.94 3.18 -16.14
C THR A 110 5.61 3.93 -16.18
N TYR A 111 4.97 4.14 -15.03
CA TYR A 111 3.73 4.93 -14.97
C TYR A 111 3.99 6.36 -15.47
N GLU A 112 3.09 6.88 -16.30
CA GLU A 112 3.17 8.23 -16.87
C GLU A 112 2.59 9.28 -15.93
N SER A 113 1.64 8.90 -15.09
CA SER A 113 1.03 9.79 -14.09
C SER A 113 0.59 9.04 -12.84
N VAL A 114 0.43 9.76 -11.72
CA VAL A 114 -0.17 9.23 -10.51
C VAL A 114 -1.61 8.78 -10.73
N HIS A 115 -2.34 9.40 -11.66
CA HIS A 115 -3.68 8.93 -12.04
C HIS A 115 -3.66 7.51 -12.59
N GLU A 116 -2.70 7.19 -13.46
CA GLU A 116 -2.53 5.83 -13.98
C GLU A 116 -2.24 4.85 -12.84
N LEU A 117 -1.34 5.21 -11.93
CA LEU A 117 -1.02 4.40 -10.75
C LEU A 117 -2.24 4.17 -9.83
N ILE A 118 -3.15 5.15 -9.68
CA ILE A 118 -4.37 4.99 -8.89
C ILE A 118 -5.31 3.94 -9.50
N TYR A 119 -5.47 3.94 -10.82
CA TYR A 119 -6.42 3.06 -11.52
C TYR A 119 -5.81 1.72 -11.94
N SER A 120 -4.49 1.62 -11.98
CA SER A 120 -3.74 0.39 -12.25
C SER A 120 -2.58 0.26 -11.24
N PRO A 121 -2.89 0.09 -9.94
CA PRO A 121 -1.87 -0.03 -8.91
C PRO A 121 -1.08 -1.33 -9.04
N LEU A 122 0.07 -1.38 -8.36
CA LEU A 122 0.82 -2.60 -8.16
C LEU A 122 0.01 -3.61 -7.33
N ALA A 123 0.44 -4.88 -7.34
CA ALA A 123 -0.06 -5.84 -6.36
C ALA A 123 0.31 -5.40 -4.93
N PHE A 124 -0.54 -5.74 -3.96
CA PHE A 124 -0.30 -5.36 -2.55
C PHE A 124 1.06 -5.86 -2.04
N SER A 125 1.48 -7.06 -2.44
CA SER A 125 2.79 -7.63 -2.11
C SER A 125 3.95 -6.80 -2.66
N ASP A 126 3.82 -6.29 -3.87
CA ASP A 126 4.88 -5.50 -4.51
C ASP A 126 5.00 -4.14 -3.83
N GLU A 127 3.89 -3.53 -3.43
CA GLU A 127 3.93 -2.33 -2.60
C GLU A 127 4.63 -2.53 -1.27
N LEU A 128 4.48 -3.69 -0.61
CA LEU A 128 5.22 -3.99 0.61
C LEU A 128 6.73 -4.03 0.36
N ILE A 129 7.17 -4.53 -0.80
CA ILE A 129 8.57 -4.50 -1.20
C ILE A 129 9.04 -3.05 -1.36
N ILE A 130 8.23 -2.18 -1.97
CA ILE A 130 8.56 -0.75 -2.13
C ILE A 130 8.62 -0.05 -0.78
N ARG A 131 7.63 -0.29 0.09
CA ARG A 131 7.62 0.24 1.46
C ARG A 131 8.87 -0.20 2.22
N ASN A 132 9.27 -1.46 2.12
CA ASN A 132 10.50 -1.96 2.75
C ASN A 132 11.74 -1.23 2.20
N LYS A 133 11.83 -0.96 0.90
CA LYS A 133 12.94 -0.18 0.33
C LYS A 133 12.99 1.26 0.87
N ILE A 134 11.85 1.87 1.18
CA ILE A 134 11.74 3.26 1.67
C ILE A 134 12.01 3.37 3.18
N THR A 135 11.52 2.39 3.96
CA THR A 135 11.47 2.47 5.43
C THR A 135 12.37 1.45 6.14
N ASN A 136 12.96 0.51 5.40
CA ASN A 136 13.62 -0.70 5.90
C ASN A 136 12.71 -1.58 6.79
N ASN A 137 11.38 -1.42 6.67
CA ASN A 137 10.40 -2.24 7.35
C ASN A 137 9.06 -2.26 6.56
N PRO A 138 8.62 -3.39 5.97
CA PRO A 138 7.39 -3.44 5.18
C PRO A 138 6.12 -3.14 5.99
N PHE A 139 6.16 -3.22 7.32
CA PHE A 139 5.02 -3.00 8.22
C PHE A 139 5.11 -1.67 8.96
N ASP A 140 6.07 -0.81 8.61
CA ASP A 140 6.13 0.55 9.12
C ASP A 140 4.82 1.29 8.75
N LEU A 141 4.22 1.99 9.71
CA LEU A 141 2.92 2.64 9.55
C LEU A 141 3.00 4.12 9.15
N SER A 142 4.21 4.63 8.90
CA SER A 142 4.39 6.00 8.45
C SER A 142 3.75 6.21 7.08
N THR A 143 3.17 7.39 6.91
CA THR A 143 2.51 7.75 5.67
C THR A 143 3.54 7.95 4.56
N ILE A 144 3.33 7.28 3.42
CA ILE A 144 4.12 7.45 2.20
C ILE A 144 3.17 7.88 1.09
N VAL A 145 3.48 9.03 0.47
CA VAL A 145 2.67 9.62 -0.59
C VAL A 145 3.51 9.78 -1.85
N VAL A 146 2.99 9.29 -2.98
CA VAL A 146 3.54 9.53 -4.32
C VAL A 146 2.76 10.65 -4.99
N LEU A 147 3.49 11.60 -5.57
CA LEU A 147 2.96 12.74 -6.35
C LEU A 147 3.61 12.74 -7.73
N ASP A 148 2.98 13.38 -8.72
CA ASP A 148 3.62 13.53 -10.05
C ASP A 148 4.94 14.32 -9.93
N GLU A 149 4.90 15.41 -9.16
CA GLU A 149 6.06 16.27 -8.90
C GLU A 149 6.08 16.72 -7.43
N ILE A 150 7.29 16.90 -6.88
CA ILE A 150 7.50 17.42 -5.53
C ILE A 150 7.70 18.94 -5.58
N GLN A 151 7.04 19.65 -4.67
CA GLN A 151 7.20 21.08 -4.49
C GLN A 151 7.73 21.37 -3.08
N ASP A 152 8.68 22.30 -2.95
CA ASP A 152 9.14 22.76 -1.63
C ASP A 152 8.19 23.79 -1.03
N GLU A 153 6.99 23.32 -0.69
CA GLU A 153 5.88 24.13 -0.21
C GLU A 153 5.21 23.46 1.00
N LYS A 154 4.21 24.12 1.57
CA LYS A 154 3.41 23.52 2.65
C LYS A 154 2.49 22.42 2.11
N TYR A 155 2.60 21.25 2.71
CA TYR A 155 1.73 20.08 2.51
C TYR A 155 0.62 20.04 3.57
N GLU A 156 -0.58 19.72 3.14
CA GLU A 156 -1.74 19.43 3.99
C GLU A 156 -2.28 18.06 3.56
N ILE A 157 -2.16 17.06 4.44
CA ILE A 157 -2.53 15.68 4.16
C ILE A 157 -3.65 15.29 5.11
N VAL A 158 -4.73 14.75 4.56
CA VAL A 158 -5.85 14.17 5.30
C VAL A 158 -5.99 12.72 4.87
N LEU A 159 -6.10 11.83 5.85
CA LEU A 159 -6.11 10.39 5.66
C LEU A 159 -7.12 9.76 6.60
N ASN A 160 -8.02 8.94 6.05
CA ASN A 160 -8.87 8.05 6.80
C ASN A 160 -8.49 6.62 6.44
N ALA A 161 -7.64 6.02 7.26
CA ALA A 161 -7.20 4.64 7.11
C ALA A 161 -7.58 3.85 8.37
N LYS A 162 -7.99 2.60 8.17
CA LYS A 162 -8.22 1.65 9.24
C LYS A 162 -7.11 0.61 9.24
N ILE A 163 -6.61 0.31 10.43
CA ILE A 163 -5.78 -0.87 10.70
C ILE A 163 -6.45 -1.68 11.80
N TYR A 164 -6.42 -2.99 11.66
CA TYR A 164 -6.95 -3.91 12.65
C TYR A 164 -6.29 -5.26 12.51
N GLU A 165 -6.30 -6.03 13.58
CA GLU A 165 -5.83 -7.39 13.54
C GLU A 165 -6.87 -8.30 12.89
N ASP A 166 -6.39 -9.22 12.05
CA ASP A 166 -7.22 -10.18 11.35
C ASP A 166 -6.50 -11.53 11.19
N VAL A 167 -7.18 -12.53 10.63
CA VAL A 167 -6.63 -13.86 10.38
C VAL A 167 -6.90 -14.28 8.95
N GLU A 168 -5.83 -14.54 8.19
CA GLU A 168 -5.93 -15.06 6.83
C GLU A 168 -5.73 -16.56 6.73
N GLU A 169 -6.35 -17.17 5.72
CA GLU A 169 -6.09 -18.55 5.33
C GLU A 169 -4.99 -18.62 4.26
N LYS A 170 -4.05 -19.56 4.44
CA LYS A 170 -2.98 -19.82 3.47
C LYS A 170 -2.86 -21.30 3.14
N LEU A 171 -2.59 -21.59 1.87
CA LEU A 171 -2.22 -22.92 1.40
C LEU A 171 -0.71 -23.09 1.54
N LEU A 172 -0.28 -24.10 2.30
CA LEU A 172 1.10 -24.57 2.33
C LEU A 172 1.19 -25.89 1.60
N THR A 173 1.97 -25.94 0.53
CA THR A 173 2.36 -27.21 -0.08
C THR A 173 3.45 -27.85 0.77
N LYS A 174 3.46 -29.19 0.89
CA LYS A 174 4.62 -29.86 1.46
C LYS A 174 5.77 -29.70 0.48
N VAL A 175 6.76 -28.88 0.83
CA VAL A 175 8.06 -28.94 0.16
C VAL A 175 8.63 -30.33 0.47
N ALA A 176 8.98 -31.09 -0.57
CA ALA A 176 9.66 -32.36 -0.39
C ALA A 176 10.92 -32.15 0.47
N SER A 177 10.95 -32.79 1.63
CA SER A 177 12.09 -32.80 2.56
C SER A 177 13.32 -33.47 1.95
#